data_AF-A0A7S0TA20-F1
#
_entry.id   AF-A0A7S0TA20-F1
#
_cell.length_a   1.000
_cell.length_b   1.000
_cell.length_c   1.000
_cell.angle_alpha   90.00
_cell.angle_beta   90.00
_cell.angle_gamma   90.00
#
_symmetry.space_group_name_H-M   'P 1'
#
loop_
_entity.id
_entity.type
_entity.pdbx_description
1 polymer ?
#
loop_
_entity_poly.entity_id
_entity_poly.type
_entity_poly.pdbx_seq_one_letter_code
_entity_poly.pdbx_strand_id
1 'polypeptide(L)'
;KGLHSVIGLKQLWIEPKLLTGSLATCLAKNPNIEINNCVTMKILEGATRMAFLGYFLSHVPITLFVDAQGLFGPYYPKVLKDVVAWYCNVFGDVLMKNAPSVDYAWFSSLICFEILFQMPFFFVAIQKLLETGDKQQKHYPERFRMACIVYGTHVSTTLVPIIGTFVTNHEMTIQQKCATIAIYSPYFIFPSWLTWLAIREDLIDVGKKKKS
;
A
#
# COMPACT_ATOMS: atom_id res chain seq x y z
N LYS A 1 39.83 29.39 -44.35
CA LYS A 1 38.89 30.52 -44.16
C LYS A 1 37.67 29.91 -43.44
N GLY A 2 37.66 29.80 -42.11
CA GLY A 2 37.25 30.83 -41.13
C GLY A 2 35.81 30.49 -40.71
N LEU A 3 35.55 29.77 -39.61
CA LEU A 3 35.52 30.13 -38.17
C LEU A 3 34.44 31.16 -37.77
N HIS A 4 33.73 30.80 -36.68
CA HIS A 4 32.75 31.53 -35.82
C HIS A 4 31.26 31.35 -36.19
N SER A 5 30.44 30.66 -35.37
CA SER A 5 29.96 30.94 -33.96
C SER A 5 28.51 31.45 -34.06
N VAL A 6 27.49 30.88 -33.39
CA VAL A 6 27.03 31.15 -32.01
C VAL A 6 25.91 30.11 -31.73
N ILE A 7 26.01 29.14 -30.81
CA ILE A 7 25.74 29.12 -29.35
C ILE A 7 24.30 29.49 -28.92
N GLY A 8 23.58 28.52 -28.33
CA GLY A 8 23.04 28.67 -26.96
C GLY A 8 21.53 28.59 -26.73
N LEU A 9 21.08 27.56 -25.98
CA LEU A 9 20.14 27.58 -24.83
C LEU A 9 19.71 26.12 -24.51
N LYS A 10 20.57 25.30 -23.88
CA LYS A 10 20.73 25.15 -22.42
C LYS A 10 19.41 25.10 -21.63
N GLN A 11 18.84 23.90 -21.59
CA GLN A 11 18.61 23.11 -20.39
C GLN A 11 18.59 23.93 -19.07
N LEU A 12 17.38 24.11 -18.53
CA LEU A 12 17.15 24.75 -17.24
C LEU A 12 17.79 23.92 -16.10
N TRP A 13 18.93 24.44 -15.68
CA TRP A 13 19.48 24.48 -14.34
C TRP A 13 18.55 24.10 -13.18
N ILE A 14 18.91 23.02 -12.49
CA ILE A 14 19.06 23.05 -11.03
C ILE A 14 20.56 22.96 -10.77
N GLU A 15 21.18 24.06 -10.34
CA GLU A 15 22.59 24.19 -9.92
C GLU A 15 22.92 23.15 -8.83
N PRO A 16 23.93 22.26 -8.99
CA PRO A 16 24.53 21.55 -7.87
C PRO A 16 25.77 22.32 -7.39
N LYS A 17 25.61 23.58 -6.98
CA LYS A 17 26.65 24.31 -6.24
C LYS A 17 26.39 24.20 -4.74
N LEU A 18 26.48 22.98 -4.21
CA LEU A 18 26.61 22.74 -2.76
C LEU A 18 27.04 21.30 -2.43
N LEU A 19 27.97 20.74 -3.22
CA LEU A 19 28.64 19.48 -2.88
C LEU A 19 30.15 19.69 -2.88
N THR A 20 30.62 20.58 -2.00
CA THR A 20 32.02 20.56 -1.55
C THR A 20 32.16 19.46 -0.51
N GLY A 21 32.58 18.28 -0.96
CA GLY A 21 32.84 17.14 -0.08
C GLY A 21 33.31 15.94 -0.88
N SER A 22 34.11 15.09 -0.23
CA SER A 22 34.79 13.86 -0.69
C SER A 22 34.07 13.00 -1.74
N LEU A 23 32.73 13.10 -1.83
CA LEU A 23 31.87 12.38 -2.77
C LEU A 23 32.10 12.75 -4.25
N ALA A 24 32.36 14.02 -4.57
CA ALA A 24 32.55 14.46 -5.96
C ALA A 24 33.86 13.89 -6.56
N THR A 25 34.89 13.74 -5.73
CA THR A 25 36.18 13.16 -6.11
C THR A 25 36.10 11.64 -6.30
N CYS A 26 35.20 10.96 -5.58
CA CYS A 26 34.94 9.52 -5.76
C CYS A 26 34.21 9.21 -7.08
N LEU A 27 33.27 10.07 -7.50
CA LEU A 27 32.49 9.86 -8.73
C LEU A 27 33.29 10.13 -10.01
N ALA A 28 34.34 10.95 -9.94
CA ALA A 28 35.20 11.23 -11.10
C ALA A 28 36.21 10.10 -11.41
N LYS A 29 36.45 9.16 -10.48
CA LYS A 29 37.56 8.20 -10.57
C LYS A 29 37.18 6.81 -11.10
N ASN A 30 35.89 6.52 -11.32
CA ASN A 30 35.45 5.26 -11.93
C ASN A 30 34.13 5.45 -12.71
N PRO A 31 34.16 5.51 -14.05
CA PRO A 31 32.95 5.62 -14.86
C PRO A 31 32.10 4.33 -14.90
N ASN A 32 32.54 3.26 -14.25
CA ASN A 32 31.88 1.94 -14.20
C ASN A 32 31.40 1.56 -12.79
N ILE A 33 31.13 2.51 -11.89
CA ILE A 33 30.39 2.20 -10.67
C ILE A 33 28.92 2.00 -11.08
N GLU A 34 28.62 0.80 -11.57
CA GLU A 34 27.26 0.30 -11.54
C GLU A 34 26.77 0.45 -10.10
N ILE A 35 25.69 1.21 -9.92
CA ILE A 35 24.95 1.29 -8.68
C ILE A 35 24.23 -0.05 -8.48
N ASN A 36 25.00 -1.11 -8.24
CA ASN A 36 24.54 -2.47 -8.04
C ASN A 36 24.50 -2.84 -6.55
N ASN A 37 24.20 -1.86 -5.69
CA ASN A 37 23.74 -2.14 -4.34
C ASN A 37 22.22 -2.36 -4.35
N CYS A 38 21.82 -3.37 -5.12
CA CYS A 38 20.47 -3.90 -5.23
C CYS A 38 20.22 -4.79 -4.00
N VAL A 39 19.71 -4.20 -2.93
CA VAL A 39 19.61 -4.88 -1.64
C VAL A 39 18.36 -5.76 -1.57
N THR A 40 18.49 -7.03 -2.00
CA THR A 40 17.47 -8.10 -1.98
C THR A 40 16.42 -7.96 -0.87
N MET A 41 15.14 -7.78 -1.22
CA MET A 41 14.00 -8.01 -0.31
C MET A 41 13.63 -9.50 -0.40
N LYS A 42 14.12 -10.33 0.53
CA LYS A 42 13.83 -11.79 0.51
C LYS A 42 12.50 -12.19 1.14
N ILE A 43 11.73 -11.21 1.57
CA ILE A 43 10.63 -11.40 2.52
C ILE A 43 9.31 -11.82 1.86
N LEU A 44 9.09 -11.40 0.62
CA LEU A 44 7.92 -11.78 -0.17
C LEU A 44 8.30 -12.90 -1.15
N GLU A 45 8.88 -13.96 -0.60
CA GLU A 45 9.22 -15.19 -1.32
C GLU A 45 8.38 -16.37 -0.80
N GLY A 46 8.26 -17.42 -1.62
CA GLY A 46 7.59 -18.67 -1.24
C GLY A 46 6.16 -18.49 -0.72
N ALA A 47 5.87 -19.06 0.45
CA ALA A 47 4.53 -19.05 1.05
C ALA A 47 4.04 -17.65 1.42
N THR A 48 4.92 -16.78 1.94
CA THR A 48 4.57 -15.40 2.30
C THR A 48 4.11 -14.61 1.08
N ARG A 49 4.79 -14.79 -0.05
CA ARG A 49 4.39 -14.20 -1.33
C ARG A 49 2.98 -14.60 -1.73
N MET A 50 2.68 -15.90 -1.68
CA MET A 50 1.37 -16.43 -2.06
C MET A 50 0.27 -15.94 -1.13
N ALA A 51 0.56 -15.80 0.17
CA ALA A 51 -0.38 -15.25 1.14
C ALA A 51 -0.73 -13.78 0.81
N PHE A 52 0.27 -12.93 0.57
CA PHE A 52 0.03 -11.53 0.20
C PHE A 52 -0.61 -11.38 -1.18
N LEU A 53 -0.24 -12.23 -2.14
CA LEU A 53 -0.85 -12.24 -3.46
C LEU A 53 -2.34 -12.58 -3.35
N GLY A 54 -2.69 -13.62 -2.60
CA GLY A 54 -4.08 -13.98 -2.32
C GLY A 54 -4.84 -12.87 -1.62
N TYR A 55 -4.22 -12.23 -0.62
CA TYR A 55 -4.79 -11.09 0.09
C TYR A 55 -5.11 -9.92 -0.85
N PHE A 56 -4.15 -9.44 -1.64
CA PHE A 56 -4.41 -8.32 -2.55
C PHE A 56 -5.39 -8.69 -3.67
N LEU A 57 -5.31 -9.91 -4.20
CA LEU A 57 -6.23 -10.38 -5.24
C LEU A 57 -7.67 -10.49 -4.76
N SER A 58 -7.91 -10.99 -3.54
CA SER A 58 -9.26 -11.05 -2.98
C SER A 58 -9.77 -9.68 -2.56
N HIS A 59 -8.87 -8.77 -2.15
CA HIS A 59 -9.27 -7.45 -1.70
C HIS A 59 -9.76 -6.56 -2.85
N VAL A 60 -9.17 -6.64 -4.06
CA VAL A 60 -9.64 -5.86 -5.23
C VAL A 60 -11.14 -6.00 -5.52
N PRO A 61 -11.71 -7.21 -5.70
CA PRO A 61 -13.15 -7.35 -5.94
C PRO A 61 -13.98 -6.97 -4.71
N ILE A 62 -13.47 -7.14 -3.49
CA ILE A 62 -14.17 -6.70 -2.26
C ILE A 62 -14.26 -5.17 -2.24
N THR A 63 -13.16 -4.45 -2.45
CA THR A 63 -13.14 -2.99 -2.54
C THR A 63 -14.08 -2.48 -3.64
N LEU A 64 -14.04 -3.10 -4.82
CA LEU A 64 -14.85 -2.67 -5.96
C LEU A 64 -16.34 -3.00 -5.81
N PHE A 65 -16.70 -4.14 -5.22
CA PHE A 65 -18.09 -4.58 -5.18
C PHE A 65 -18.77 -4.41 -3.83
N VAL A 66 -18.03 -4.18 -2.75
CA VAL A 66 -18.55 -4.02 -1.39
C VAL A 66 -18.23 -2.62 -0.88
N ASP A 67 -16.95 -2.30 -0.69
CA ASP A 67 -16.54 -1.09 0.05
C ASP A 67 -16.92 0.19 -0.72
N ALA A 68 -16.68 0.21 -2.04
CA ALA A 68 -17.03 1.34 -2.89
C ALA A 68 -18.53 1.69 -2.91
N GLN A 69 -19.42 0.75 -2.52
CA GLN A 69 -20.84 1.06 -2.35
C GLN A 69 -21.10 2.07 -1.23
N GLY A 70 -20.20 2.19 -0.24
CA GLY A 70 -20.33 3.20 0.81
C GLY A 70 -20.30 4.64 0.29
N LEU A 71 -19.68 4.87 -0.87
CA LEU A 71 -19.63 6.18 -1.54
C LEU A 71 -20.53 6.26 -2.77
N PHE A 72 -20.55 5.19 -3.57
CA PHE A 72 -21.17 5.18 -4.89
C PHE A 72 -22.42 4.30 -4.97
N GLY A 73 -22.99 3.89 -3.82
CA GLY A 73 -24.12 2.96 -3.72
C GLY A 73 -25.27 3.20 -4.71
N PRO A 74 -25.73 4.44 -4.97
CA PRO A 74 -26.79 4.70 -5.95
C PRO A 74 -26.49 4.20 -7.37
N TYR A 75 -25.21 4.15 -7.75
CA TYR A 75 -24.76 3.74 -9.09
C TYR A 75 -24.59 2.22 -9.25
N TYR A 76 -24.71 1.44 -8.16
CA TYR A 76 -24.54 -0.02 -8.21
C TYR A 76 -25.84 -0.74 -8.62
N PRO A 77 -25.73 -1.85 -9.37
CA PRO A 77 -26.87 -2.69 -9.72
C PRO A 77 -27.51 -3.30 -8.48
N LYS A 78 -28.83 -3.57 -8.56
CA LYS A 78 -29.60 -4.09 -7.42
C LYS A 78 -28.98 -5.35 -6.80
N VAL A 79 -28.47 -6.26 -7.62
CA VAL A 79 -27.86 -7.52 -7.14
C VAL A 79 -26.71 -7.26 -6.17
N LEU A 80 -25.81 -6.31 -6.48
CA LEU A 80 -24.67 -6.00 -5.61
C LEU A 80 -25.11 -5.27 -4.34
N LYS A 81 -26.13 -4.40 -4.43
CA LYS A 81 -26.72 -3.74 -3.26
C LYS A 81 -27.38 -4.75 -2.32
N ASP A 82 -28.10 -5.73 -2.87
CA ASP A 82 -28.75 -6.78 -2.09
C ASP A 82 -27.71 -7.65 -1.35
N VAL A 83 -26.54 -7.90 -1.96
CA VAL A 83 -25.42 -8.61 -1.31
C VAL A 83 -24.89 -7.83 -0.11
N VAL A 84 -24.65 -6.52 -0.26
CA VAL A 84 -24.17 -5.67 0.85
C VAL A 84 -25.24 -5.52 1.93
N ALA A 85 -26.51 -5.36 1.55
CA ALA A 85 -27.62 -5.30 2.49
C ALA A 85 -27.76 -6.60 3.29
N TRP A 86 -27.64 -7.76 2.62
CA TRP A 86 -27.62 -9.06 3.28
C TRP A 86 -26.45 -9.17 4.26
N TYR A 87 -25.24 -8.81 3.82
CA TYR A 87 -24.04 -8.80 4.65
C TYR A 87 -24.23 -7.94 5.91
N CYS A 88 -24.69 -6.70 5.75
CA CYS A 88 -24.95 -5.78 6.86
C CYS A 88 -26.00 -6.33 7.83
N ASN A 89 -27.03 -7.00 7.33
CA ASN A 89 -28.09 -7.58 8.16
C ASN A 89 -27.60 -8.81 8.94
N VAL A 90 -26.84 -9.70 8.30
CA VAL A 90 -26.34 -10.94 8.92
C VAL A 90 -25.25 -10.64 9.95
N PHE A 91 -24.26 -9.82 9.58
CA PHE A 91 -23.09 -9.56 10.42
C PHE A 91 -23.26 -8.36 11.33
N GLY A 92 -24.25 -7.49 11.07
CA GLY A 92 -24.51 -6.29 11.87
C GLY A 92 -23.52 -5.17 11.59
N ASP A 93 -22.95 -5.10 10.38
CA ASP A 93 -21.96 -4.09 10.02
C ASP A 93 -22.59 -2.69 9.94
N VAL A 94 -22.52 -1.97 11.07
CA VAL A 94 -23.06 -0.62 11.22
C VAL A 94 -22.30 0.43 10.40
N LEU A 95 -21.03 0.17 10.04
CA LEU A 95 -20.24 1.12 9.27
C LEU A 95 -20.68 1.09 7.81
N MET A 96 -20.71 -0.09 7.19
CA MET A 96 -21.16 -0.23 5.80
C MET A 96 -22.64 0.12 5.63
N LYS A 97 -23.49 -0.23 6.60
CA LYS A 97 -24.91 0.12 6.58
C LYS A 97 -25.15 1.64 6.55
N ASN A 98 -24.33 2.40 7.29
CA ASN A 98 -24.54 3.83 7.49
C ASN A 98 -23.56 4.71 6.70
N ALA A 99 -22.63 4.13 5.93
CA ALA A 99 -21.59 4.88 5.21
C ALA A 99 -22.11 6.11 4.43
N PRO A 100 -23.26 6.05 3.71
CA PRO A 100 -23.76 7.22 2.98
C PRO A 100 -24.27 8.38 3.86
N SER A 101 -24.41 8.19 5.17
CA SER A 101 -24.94 9.21 6.08
C SER A 101 -23.86 10.20 6.54
N VAL A 102 -24.29 11.41 6.89
CA VAL A 102 -23.38 12.50 7.31
C VAL A 102 -22.64 12.15 8.61
N ASP A 103 -23.26 11.39 9.51
CA ASP A 103 -22.66 10.97 10.78
C ASP A 103 -21.47 10.01 10.58
N TYR A 104 -21.39 9.33 9.43
CA TYR A 104 -20.34 8.40 9.06
C TYR A 104 -19.41 8.97 7.98
N ALA A 105 -19.40 10.30 7.79
CA ALA A 105 -18.52 10.96 6.83
C ALA A 105 -17.03 10.63 7.05
N TRP A 106 -16.61 10.38 8.29
CA TRP A 106 -15.24 9.94 8.60
C TRP A 106 -14.94 8.57 7.97
N PHE A 107 -15.88 7.62 8.02
CA PHE A 107 -15.71 6.28 7.47
C PHE A 107 -15.75 6.32 5.94
N SER A 108 -16.68 7.08 5.38
CA SER A 108 -16.74 7.35 3.94
C SER A 108 -15.47 8.03 3.41
N SER A 109 -14.83 8.88 4.22
CA SER A 109 -13.51 9.43 3.89
C SER A 109 -12.45 8.33 3.82
N LEU A 110 -12.46 7.35 4.72
CA LEU A 110 -11.53 6.20 4.66
C LEU A 110 -11.75 5.35 3.40
N ILE A 111 -13.01 5.08 3.02
CA ILE A 111 -13.34 4.39 1.76
C ILE A 111 -12.83 5.20 0.56
N CYS A 112 -12.90 6.53 0.61
CA CYS A 112 -12.37 7.39 -0.44
C CYS A 112 -10.84 7.22 -0.58
N PHE A 113 -10.12 7.18 0.55
CA PHE A 113 -8.68 6.89 0.55
C PHE A 113 -8.37 5.48 0.05
N GLU A 114 -9.22 4.51 0.36
CA GLU A 114 -9.09 3.14 -0.14
C GLU A 114 -9.14 3.12 -1.67
N ILE A 115 -10.14 3.75 -2.27
CA ILE A 115 -10.31 3.78 -3.73
C ILE A 115 -9.21 4.59 -4.42
N LEU A 116 -8.83 5.75 -3.86
CA LEU A 116 -7.88 6.67 -4.51
C LEU A 116 -6.41 6.24 -4.35
N PHE A 117 -6.04 5.64 -3.23
CA PHE A 117 -4.64 5.36 -2.90
C PHE A 117 -4.35 3.87 -2.69
N GLN A 118 -5.20 3.17 -1.96
CA GLN A 118 -4.96 1.75 -1.65
C GLN A 118 -5.20 0.86 -2.87
N MET A 119 -6.27 1.10 -3.62
CA MET A 119 -6.64 0.30 -4.77
C MET A 119 -5.61 0.37 -5.92
N PRO A 120 -5.07 1.54 -6.31
CA PRO A 120 -3.92 1.58 -7.22
C PRO A 120 -2.69 0.83 -6.70
N PHE A 121 -2.43 0.89 -5.38
CA PHE A 121 -1.36 0.14 -4.77
C PHE A 121 -1.60 -1.39 -4.83
N PHE A 122 -2.85 -1.87 -4.70
CA PHE A 122 -3.17 -3.29 -4.83
C PHE A 122 -2.74 -3.84 -6.18
N PHE A 123 -3.04 -3.13 -7.27
CA PHE A 123 -2.62 -3.55 -8.61
C PHE A 123 -1.10 -3.59 -8.76
N VAL A 124 -0.39 -2.56 -8.26
CA VAL A 124 1.08 -2.55 -8.26
C VAL A 124 1.64 -3.71 -7.44
N ALA A 125 1.07 -4.00 -6.26
CA ALA A 125 1.48 -5.11 -5.41
C ALA A 125 1.26 -6.46 -6.08
N ILE A 126 0.09 -6.70 -6.66
CA ILE A 126 -0.22 -7.92 -7.42
C ILE A 126 0.80 -8.12 -8.54
N GLN A 127 1.03 -7.08 -9.35
CA GLN A 127 1.99 -7.15 -10.46
C GLN A 127 3.39 -7.52 -9.95
N LYS A 128 3.89 -6.84 -8.92
CA LYS A 128 5.24 -7.09 -8.38
C LYS A 128 5.37 -8.48 -7.75
N LEU A 129 4.33 -8.96 -7.06
CA LEU A 129 4.29 -10.29 -6.48
C LEU A 129 4.27 -11.39 -7.55
N LEU A 130 3.59 -11.17 -8.67
CA LEU A 130 3.58 -12.09 -9.81
C LEU A 130 4.91 -12.11 -10.57
N GLU A 131 5.52 -10.95 -10.84
CA GLU A 131 6.82 -10.83 -11.52
C GLU A 131 7.95 -11.51 -10.73
N THR A 132 7.88 -11.47 -9.40
CA THR A 132 8.82 -12.18 -8.49
C THR A 132 8.65 -13.70 -8.54
N GLY A 133 7.52 -14.19 -9.09
CA GLY A 133 7.24 -15.56 -9.47
C GLY A 133 8.31 -16.22 -10.33
N ASP A 134 8.78 -15.47 -11.31
CA ASP A 134 9.28 -16.04 -12.56
C ASP A 134 10.82 -16.07 -12.65
N LYS A 135 11.49 -16.13 -11.49
CA LYS A 135 12.97 -16.11 -11.32
C LYS A 135 13.69 -14.84 -11.81
N GLN A 136 13.02 -13.97 -12.58
CA GLN A 136 13.59 -12.75 -13.17
C GLN A 136 13.83 -11.65 -12.13
N GLN A 137 12.94 -11.51 -11.14
CA GLN A 137 13.02 -10.44 -10.15
C GLN A 137 13.37 -11.01 -8.77
N LYS A 138 14.67 -11.02 -8.43
CA LYS A 138 15.13 -11.38 -7.06
C LYS A 138 14.98 -10.22 -6.06
N HIS A 139 14.66 -9.02 -6.51
CA HIS A 139 14.65 -7.82 -5.68
C HIS A 139 13.47 -6.89 -5.98
N TYR A 140 12.77 -6.49 -4.92
CA TYR A 140 11.74 -5.46 -4.99
C TYR A 140 12.38 -4.06 -4.87
N PRO A 141 12.02 -3.10 -5.75
CA PRO A 141 12.54 -1.75 -5.69
C PRO A 141 12.28 -1.06 -4.34
N GLU A 142 13.20 -0.20 -3.89
CA GLU A 142 13.06 0.56 -2.63
C GLU A 142 11.74 1.36 -2.55
N ARG A 143 11.28 1.92 -3.68
CA ARG A 143 10.00 2.62 -3.75
C ARG A 143 8.80 1.71 -3.46
N PHE A 144 8.87 0.45 -3.88
CA PHE A 144 7.83 -0.54 -3.58
C PHE A 144 7.84 -0.87 -2.08
N ARG A 145 9.02 -1.04 -1.49
CA ARG A 145 9.15 -1.23 -0.03
C ARG A 145 8.53 -0.08 0.74
N MET A 146 8.85 1.16 0.37
CA MET A 146 8.30 2.36 1.01
C MET A 146 6.78 2.39 0.87
N ALA A 147 6.25 2.07 -0.33
CA ALA A 147 4.81 1.97 -0.55
C ALA A 147 4.16 0.90 0.35
N CYS A 148 4.78 -0.27 0.54
CA CYS A 148 4.29 -1.29 1.49
C CYS A 148 4.22 -0.79 2.93
N ILE A 149 5.22 -0.01 3.38
CA ILE A 149 5.22 0.56 4.74
C ILE A 149 4.10 1.60 4.87
N VAL A 150 3.99 2.53 3.92
CA VAL A 150 2.96 3.58 3.94
C VAL A 150 1.55 2.97 3.90
N TYR A 151 1.31 2.05 2.96
CA TYR A 151 0.05 1.33 2.87
C TYR A 151 -0.25 0.57 4.16
N GLY A 152 0.70 -0.27 4.60
CA GLY A 152 0.49 -1.16 5.73
C GLY A 152 0.20 -0.39 7.02
N THR A 153 0.97 0.65 7.32
CA THR A 153 0.75 1.52 8.49
C THR A 153 -0.58 2.25 8.42
N HIS A 154 -0.96 2.78 7.25
CA HIS A 154 -2.22 3.49 7.07
C HIS A 154 -3.43 2.57 7.31
N VAL A 155 -3.46 1.38 6.71
CA VAL A 155 -4.58 0.44 6.91
C VAL A 155 -4.63 -0.04 8.35
N SER A 156 -3.49 -0.45 8.93
CA SER A 156 -3.47 -0.90 10.34
C SER A 156 -3.97 0.17 11.31
N THR A 157 -3.62 1.44 11.09
CA THR A 157 -4.04 2.54 11.98
C THR A 157 -5.51 2.93 11.79
N THR A 158 -6.03 2.91 10.56
CA THR A 158 -7.45 3.21 10.27
C THR A 158 -8.39 2.10 10.76
N LEU A 159 -7.91 0.86 10.88
CA LEU A 159 -8.66 -0.26 11.46
C LEU A 159 -8.91 -0.11 12.97
N VAL A 160 -8.09 0.66 13.69
CA VAL A 160 -8.25 0.87 15.14
C VAL A 160 -9.60 1.56 15.48
N PRO A 161 -9.94 2.74 14.90
CA PRO A 161 -11.24 3.35 15.15
C PRO A 161 -12.42 2.53 14.58
N ILE A 162 -12.21 1.77 13.50
CA ILE A 162 -13.21 0.85 12.93
C ILE A 162 -13.58 -0.23 13.95
N ILE A 163 -12.58 -0.95 14.47
CA ILE A 163 -12.79 -1.99 15.48
C ILE A 163 -13.36 -1.37 16.77
N GLY A 164 -12.85 -0.20 17.16
CA GLY A 164 -13.37 0.56 18.30
C GLY A 164 -14.87 0.82 18.18
N THR A 165 -15.33 1.22 16.99
CA THR A 165 -16.76 1.46 16.70
C THR A 165 -17.59 0.18 16.90
N PHE A 166 -17.12 -0.97 16.41
CA PHE A 166 -17.85 -2.23 16.61
C PHE A 166 -17.94 -2.64 18.09
N VAL A 167 -16.85 -2.46 18.85
CA VAL A 167 -16.82 -2.83 20.27
C VAL A 167 -17.78 -1.96 21.09
N THR A 168 -17.81 -0.65 20.82
CA THR A 168 -18.62 0.31 21.59
C THR A 168 -20.06 0.44 21.12
N ASN A 169 -20.40 -0.01 19.90
CA ASN A 169 -21.77 0.11 19.39
C ASN A 169 -22.77 -0.73 20.22
N HIS A 170 -23.88 -0.11 20.63
CA HIS A 170 -24.90 -0.76 21.47
C HIS A 170 -25.99 -1.50 20.69
N GLU A 171 -26.12 -1.25 19.39
CA GLU A 171 -27.10 -1.89 18.51
C GLU A 171 -26.67 -3.28 18.06
N MET A 172 -25.35 -3.53 18.02
CA MET A 172 -24.77 -4.81 17.64
C MET A 172 -24.83 -5.83 18.80
N THR A 173 -25.31 -7.03 18.50
CA THR A 173 -25.20 -8.18 19.42
C THR A 173 -23.73 -8.60 19.60
N ILE A 174 -23.41 -9.30 20.69
CA ILE A 174 -22.05 -9.81 20.94
C ILE A 174 -21.58 -10.70 19.78
N GLN A 175 -22.47 -11.52 19.24
CA GLN A 175 -22.20 -12.41 18.11
C GLN A 175 -21.86 -11.62 16.84
N GLN A 176 -22.63 -10.58 16.52
CA GLN A 176 -22.36 -9.67 15.40
C GLN A 176 -21.04 -8.92 15.57
N LYS A 177 -20.72 -8.46 16.77
CA LYS A 177 -19.42 -7.84 17.08
C LYS A 177 -18.27 -8.80 16.81
N CYS A 178 -18.31 -9.99 17.39
CA CYS A 178 -17.28 -11.01 17.19
C CYS A 178 -17.13 -11.38 15.71
N ALA A 179 -18.25 -11.58 15.00
CA ALA A 179 -18.24 -11.96 13.60
C ALA A 179 -17.68 -10.85 12.71
N THR A 180 -18.12 -9.60 12.90
CA THR A 180 -17.63 -8.45 12.11
C THR A 180 -16.16 -8.17 12.41
N ILE A 181 -15.74 -8.21 13.67
CA ILE A 181 -14.31 -8.07 14.03
C ILE A 181 -13.49 -9.18 13.37
N ALA A 182 -13.98 -10.43 13.35
CA ALA A 182 -13.29 -11.53 12.68
C ALA A 182 -13.18 -11.31 11.16
N ILE A 183 -14.22 -10.76 10.51
CA ILE A 183 -14.20 -10.38 9.09
C ILE A 183 -13.18 -9.28 8.81
N TYR A 184 -13.07 -8.29 9.69
CA TYR A 184 -12.12 -7.17 9.53
C TYR A 184 -10.68 -7.52 9.94
N SER A 185 -10.49 -8.56 10.76
CA SER A 185 -9.19 -8.93 11.33
C SER A 185 -8.10 -9.21 10.27
N PRO A 186 -8.37 -9.90 9.14
CA PRO A 186 -7.38 -10.06 8.08
C PRO A 186 -6.85 -8.72 7.55
N TYR A 187 -7.70 -7.70 7.41
CA TYR A 187 -7.30 -6.36 6.96
C TYR A 187 -6.53 -5.58 8.02
N PHE A 188 -6.49 -6.03 9.27
CA PHE A 188 -5.55 -5.52 10.27
C PHE A 188 -4.25 -6.32 10.30
N ILE A 189 -4.35 -7.65 10.26
CA ILE A 189 -3.22 -8.57 10.44
C ILE A 189 -2.27 -8.50 9.23
N PHE A 190 -2.77 -8.62 8.00
CA PHE A 190 -1.92 -8.62 6.80
C PHE A 190 -1.16 -7.29 6.61
N PRO A 191 -1.81 -6.11 6.70
CA PRO A 191 -1.10 -4.82 6.61
C PRO A 191 -0.07 -4.61 7.73
N SER A 192 -0.38 -5.04 8.95
CA SER A 192 0.56 -4.98 10.07
C SER A 192 1.76 -5.90 9.84
N TRP A 193 1.50 -7.11 9.36
CA TRP A 193 2.55 -8.07 9.03
C TRP A 193 3.43 -7.56 7.88
N LEU A 194 2.83 -7.02 6.82
CA LEU A 194 3.53 -6.41 5.69
C LEU A 194 4.45 -5.27 6.14
N THR A 195 3.94 -4.38 7.01
CA THR A 195 4.71 -3.27 7.57
C THR A 195 5.91 -3.77 8.35
N TRP A 196 5.70 -4.70 9.29
CA TRP A 196 6.76 -5.26 10.11
C TRP A 196 7.85 -5.91 9.26
N LEU A 197 7.44 -6.67 8.26
CA LEU A 197 8.31 -7.29 7.27
C LEU A 197 9.14 -6.24 6.52
N ALA A 198 8.50 -5.22 5.95
CA ALA A 198 9.18 -4.19 5.17
C ALA A 198 10.17 -3.36 6.00
N ILE A 199 9.86 -3.06 7.27
CA ILE A 199 10.75 -2.33 8.18
C ILE A 199 11.94 -3.20 8.61
N ARG A 200 11.70 -4.48 8.94
CA ARG A 200 12.79 -5.37 9.38
C ARG A 200 13.90 -5.49 8.35
N GLU A 201 13.55 -5.53 7.07
CA GLU A 201 14.56 -5.57 6.00
C GLU A 201 15.38 -4.29 5.97
N ASP A 202 14.73 -3.13 6.09
CA ASP A 202 15.41 -1.83 6.07
C ASP A 202 16.48 -1.74 7.17
N LEU A 203 16.16 -2.22 8.37
CA LEU A 203 17.11 -2.27 9.48
C LEU A 203 18.30 -3.21 9.20
N ILE A 204 18.05 -4.36 8.56
CA ILE A 204 19.11 -5.30 8.16
C ILE A 204 20.01 -4.67 7.09
N ASP A 205 19.43 -3.97 6.14
CA ASP A 205 20.13 -3.32 5.03
C ASP A 205 21.05 -2.19 5.51
N VAL A 206 20.53 -1.34 6.40
CA VAL A 206 21.32 -0.29 7.06
C VAL A 206 22.45 -0.89 7.90
N GLY A 207 22.19 -2.01 8.60
CA GLY A 207 23.18 -2.73 9.38
C GLY A 207 24.34 -3.30 8.54
N LYS A 208 24.05 -3.78 7.32
CA LYS A 208 25.08 -4.24 6.37
C LYS A 208 25.91 -3.08 5.82
N LYS A 209 25.27 -1.97 5.42
CA LYS A 209 25.97 -0.79 4.89
C LYS A 209 26.96 -0.18 5.89
N LYS A 210 26.65 -0.19 7.20
CA LYS A 210 27.57 0.31 8.24
C LYS A 210 28.81 -0.58 8.47
N LYS A 211 28.80 -1.83 8.00
CA LYS A 211 29.90 -2.79 8.16
C LYS A 211 30.82 -2.88 6.94
N SER A 212 30.44 -2.25 5.81
CA SER A 212 31.24 -2.13 4.59
C SER A 212 31.98 -0.81 4.54
#